data_AF-A0A535U5S8-F1
#
_entry.id   AF-A0A535U5S8-F1
#
_cell.length_a   1.000
_cell.length_b   1.000
_cell.length_c   1.000
_cell.angle_alpha   90.00
_cell.angle_beta   90.00
_cell.angle_gamma   90.00
#
_symmetry.space_group_name_H-M   'P 1'
#
loop_
_entity.id
_entity.type
_entity.pdbx_description
1 polymer ?
#
loop_
_entity_poly.entity_id
_entity_poly.type
_entity_poly.pdbx_seq_one_letter_code
_entity_poly.pdbx_strand_id
1 'polypeptide(L)'
;MVVLNPRLALDSPVAELPKVRPQDRRRLAALGIHTVRDLLLHMPFGWEEFGDPKPVSELTDGSLATVVGTILHIAPGITRFKKLKLTKATLVDHADGELTLVWFNQTWVAKQLHKGDRVAVAGTVKAGRYNAFEMRN
;
A
#
# COMPACT_ATOMS: atom_id res chain seq x y z
N MET A 1 -17.47 7.16 20.12
CA MET A 1 -18.87 7.55 19.82
C MET A 1 -18.82 8.59 18.71
N VAL A 2 -19.07 8.20 17.46
CA VAL A 2 -19.08 9.15 16.33
C VAL A 2 -20.45 9.82 16.34
N VAL A 3 -20.49 11.09 16.72
CA VAL A 3 -21.71 11.90 16.60
C VAL A 3 -21.90 12.16 15.11
N LEU A 4 -22.85 11.48 14.47
CA LEU A 4 -23.33 11.87 13.15
C LEU A 4 -24.01 13.23 13.31
N ASN A 5 -23.38 14.28 12.79
CA ASN A 5 -23.93 15.63 12.83
C ASN A 5 -25.22 15.63 11.99
N PRO A 6 -26.41 15.89 12.56
CA PRO A 6 -27.68 15.65 11.85
C PRO A 6 -27.98 16.60 10.68
N ARG A 7 -27.04 17.49 10.27
CA ARG A 7 -27.29 18.54 9.28
C ARG A 7 -26.05 18.92 8.43
N LEU A 8 -25.22 17.96 8.02
CA LEU A 8 -24.24 18.25 6.97
C LEU A 8 -24.99 18.36 5.62
N ALA A 9 -25.07 19.58 5.09
CA ALA A 9 -25.57 19.83 3.75
C ALA A 9 -24.45 19.60 2.73
N LEU A 10 -24.80 19.42 1.46
CA LEU A 10 -23.81 19.30 0.39
C LEU A 10 -22.90 20.54 0.28
N ASP A 11 -23.44 21.71 0.60
CA ASP A 11 -22.72 22.97 0.53
C ASP A 11 -22.01 23.31 1.86
N SER A 12 -22.12 22.44 2.88
CA SER A 12 -21.36 22.58 4.13
C SER A 12 -19.86 22.51 3.85
N PRO A 13 -19.03 23.30 4.56
CA PRO A 13 -17.58 23.22 4.47
C PRO A 13 -17.07 21.80 4.78
N VAL A 14 -16.17 21.29 3.96
CA VAL A 14 -15.54 19.97 4.16
C VAL A 14 -14.79 19.88 5.50
N ALA A 15 -14.40 21.03 6.05
CA ALA A 15 -13.75 21.18 7.35
C ALA A 15 -14.61 20.79 8.56
N GLU A 16 -15.93 20.72 8.40
CA GLU A 16 -16.89 20.30 9.43
C GLU A 16 -16.98 18.76 9.57
N LEU A 17 -16.38 18.02 8.63
CA LEU A 17 -16.35 16.57 8.71
C LEU A 17 -15.49 16.11 9.89
N PRO A 18 -15.96 15.12 10.68
CA PRO A 18 -15.33 14.74 11.95
C PRO A 18 -13.90 14.19 11.81
N LYS A 19 -13.51 13.72 10.61
CA LYS A 19 -12.17 13.18 10.33
C LYS A 19 -11.23 14.17 9.64
N VAL A 20 -11.67 15.39 9.35
CA VAL A 20 -10.85 16.41 8.66
C VAL A 20 -10.09 17.25 9.67
N ARG A 21 -8.78 17.00 9.78
CA ARG A 21 -7.89 17.77 10.69
C ARG A 21 -7.41 19.05 10.00
N PRO A 22 -6.86 20.04 10.73
CA PRO A 22 -6.36 21.29 10.15
C PRO A 22 -5.36 21.11 8.99
N GLN A 23 -4.50 20.09 9.07
CA GLN A 23 -3.56 19.75 8.00
C GLN A 23 -4.27 19.25 6.73
N ASP A 24 -5.38 18.54 6.88
CA ASP A 24 -6.14 17.96 5.78
C ASP A 24 -6.88 19.08 5.03
N ARG A 25 -7.31 20.13 5.73
CA ARG A 25 -7.95 21.33 5.13
C ARG A 25 -7.08 22.00 4.07
N ARG A 26 -5.78 22.19 4.36
CA ARG A 26 -4.84 22.80 3.40
C ARG A 26 -4.66 21.94 2.15
N ARG A 27 -4.61 20.61 2.33
CA ARG A 27 -4.46 19.65 1.23
C ARG A 27 -5.71 19.57 0.38
N LEU A 28 -6.88 19.52 1.00
CA LEU A 28 -8.18 19.54 0.32
C LEU A 28 -8.37 20.84 -0.47
N ALA A 29 -8.04 21.99 0.12
CA ALA A 29 -8.08 23.27 -0.58
C ALA A 29 -7.12 23.32 -1.79
N ALA A 30 -5.93 22.72 -1.69
CA ALA A 30 -4.99 22.60 -2.81
C ALA A 30 -5.53 21.70 -3.94
N LEU A 31 -6.47 20.80 -3.64
CA LEU A 31 -7.20 19.98 -4.62
C LEU A 31 -8.49 20.67 -5.12
N GLY A 32 -8.78 21.91 -4.69
CA GLY A 32 -10.02 22.63 -5.01
C GLY A 32 -11.26 22.14 -4.27
N ILE A 33 -11.08 21.38 -3.18
CA ILE A 33 -12.18 20.78 -2.41
C ILE A 33 -12.49 21.67 -1.21
N HIS A 34 -13.64 22.35 -1.25
CA HIS A 34 -14.07 23.28 -0.19
C HIS A 34 -15.34 22.82 0.54
N THR A 35 -16.25 22.15 -0.18
CA THR A 35 -17.54 21.69 0.32
C THR A 35 -17.63 20.16 0.37
N VAL A 36 -18.65 19.64 1.05
CA VAL A 36 -18.97 18.20 1.03
C VAL A 36 -19.29 17.73 -0.40
N ARG A 37 -19.96 18.57 -1.20
CA ARG A 37 -20.24 18.32 -2.62
C ARG A 37 -18.95 18.13 -3.42
N ASP A 38 -17.98 19.02 -3.26
CA ASP A 38 -16.70 18.94 -3.98
C ASP A 38 -15.99 17.63 -3.65
N LEU A 39 -16.00 17.23 -2.38
CA LEU A 39 -15.37 15.98 -1.94
C LEU A 39 -16.06 14.75 -2.55
N LEU A 40 -17.39 14.73 -2.60
CA LEU A 40 -18.15 13.61 -3.16
C LEU A 40 -18.02 13.51 -4.69
N LEU A 41 -17.85 14.65 -5.37
CA LEU A 41 -17.71 14.72 -6.82
C LEU A 41 -16.24 14.68 -7.27
N HIS A 42 -15.28 14.64 -6.35
CA HIS A 42 -13.88 14.46 -6.66
C HIS A 42 -13.59 13.00 -7.01
N MET A 43 -13.84 12.66 -8.28
CA MET A 43 -13.68 11.30 -8.77
C MET A 43 -12.22 10.84 -8.69
N PRO A 44 -11.97 9.54 -8.43
CA PRO A 44 -10.63 8.98 -8.50
C PRO A 44 -9.98 9.25 -9.87
N PHE A 45 -8.68 9.56 -9.87
CA PHE A 45 -7.91 9.71 -11.11
C PHE A 45 -7.82 8.39 -11.91
N GLY A 46 -7.87 7.25 -11.22
CA GLY A 46 -7.87 5.93 -11.80
C GLY A 46 -8.28 4.88 -10.77
N TRP A 47 -8.50 3.66 -11.26
CA TRP A 47 -8.79 2.49 -10.43
C TRP A 47 -7.60 1.54 -10.54
N GLU A 48 -7.02 1.18 -9.40
CA GLU A 48 -6.04 0.10 -9.35
C GLU A 48 -6.80 -1.22 -9.23
N GLU A 49 -6.79 -2.00 -10.32
CA GLU A 49 -7.31 -3.36 -10.31
C GLU A 49 -6.19 -4.32 -9.94
N PHE A 50 -6.25 -4.83 -8.72
CA PHE A 50 -5.41 -5.93 -8.28
C PHE A 50 -6.07 -7.22 -8.74
N GLY A 51 -5.61 -7.77 -9.85
CA GLY A 51 -6.13 -9.03 -10.40
C GLY A 51 -6.02 -10.20 -9.42
N ASP A 52 -6.58 -11.35 -9.80
CA ASP A 52 -6.64 -12.53 -8.96
C ASP A 52 -5.25 -12.95 -8.45
N PRO A 53 -5.13 -13.35 -7.17
CA PRO A 53 -3.88 -13.84 -6.63
C PRO A 53 -3.35 -15.05 -7.40
N LYS A 54 -2.07 -15.02 -7.75
CA LYS A 54 -1.37 -16.11 -8.42
C LYS A 54 -0.30 -16.71 -7.51
N PRO A 55 0.02 -18.01 -7.65
CA PRO A 55 1.19 -18.58 -7.00
C PRO A 55 2.47 -17.95 -7.55
N VAL A 56 3.54 -17.99 -6.76
CA VAL A 56 4.86 -17.44 -7.09
C VAL A 56 5.45 -18.12 -8.33
N SER A 57 5.12 -19.39 -8.56
CA SER A 57 5.53 -20.16 -9.75
C SER A 57 4.98 -19.63 -11.07
N GLU A 58 3.87 -18.88 -11.05
CA GLU A 58 3.23 -18.30 -12.24
C GLU A 58 3.66 -16.85 -12.49
N LEU A 59 4.54 -16.30 -11.66
CA LEU A 59 5.00 -14.93 -11.83
C LEU A 59 5.88 -14.78 -13.06
N THR A 60 5.73 -13.65 -13.73
CA THR A 60 6.52 -13.28 -14.91
C THR A 60 7.19 -11.94 -14.68
N ASP A 61 8.49 -11.84 -14.99
CA ASP A 61 9.25 -10.60 -14.86
C ASP A 61 8.57 -9.45 -15.64
N GLY A 62 8.44 -8.29 -14.97
CA GLY A 62 7.81 -7.10 -15.53
C GLY A 62 6.28 -7.05 -15.48
N SER A 63 5.61 -8.14 -15.09
CA SER A 63 4.15 -8.15 -14.95
C SER A 63 3.67 -7.54 -13.63
N LEU A 64 2.44 -7.00 -13.62
CA LEU A 64 1.70 -6.73 -12.39
C LEU A 64 1.05 -8.03 -11.91
N ALA A 65 1.24 -8.36 -10.64
CA ALA A 65 0.66 -9.55 -10.05
C ALA A 65 0.27 -9.32 -8.59
N THR A 66 -0.71 -10.08 -8.14
CA THR A 66 -1.09 -10.20 -6.74
C THR A 66 -0.63 -11.57 -6.24
N VAL A 67 -0.03 -11.63 -5.05
CA VAL A 67 0.39 -12.87 -4.39
C VAL A 67 -0.13 -12.85 -2.96
N VAL A 68 -0.67 -13.99 -2.50
CA VAL A 68 -1.08 -14.18 -1.10
C VAL A 68 -0.18 -15.22 -0.47
N GLY A 69 0.41 -14.88 0.68
CA GLY A 69 1.27 -15.79 1.41
C GLY A 69 1.59 -15.32 2.80
N THR A 70 2.47 -16.06 3.46
CA THR A 70 2.87 -15.85 4.85
C THR A 70 4.28 -15.28 4.91
N ILE A 71 4.48 -14.25 5.74
CA ILE A 71 5.80 -13.67 5.98
C ILE A 71 6.66 -14.65 6.79
N LEU A 72 7.76 -15.13 6.22
CA LEU A 72 8.75 -15.95 6.92
C LEU A 72 9.77 -15.12 7.69
N HIS A 73 10.18 -14.00 7.12
CA HIS A 73 11.16 -13.09 7.68
C HIS A 73 10.88 -11.67 7.22
N ILE A 74 11.09 -10.68 8.08
CA ILE A 74 11.02 -9.26 7.72
C ILE A 74 12.04 -8.47 8.53
N ALA A 75 12.77 -7.58 7.87
CA ALA A 75 13.74 -6.72 8.54
C ALA A 75 13.92 -5.37 7.81
N PRO A 76 14.11 -4.27 8.55
CA PRO A 76 14.62 -3.04 7.97
C PRO A 76 16.10 -3.21 7.61
N GLY A 77 16.55 -2.47 6.61
CA GLY A 77 17.93 -2.52 6.14
C GLY A 77 18.34 -1.28 5.37
N ILE A 78 19.60 -1.27 4.96
CA ILE A 78 20.19 -0.20 4.15
C ILE A 78 20.88 -0.84 2.95
N THR A 79 20.62 -0.31 1.75
CA THR A 79 21.28 -0.78 0.53
C THR A 79 22.78 -0.55 0.60
N ARG A 80 23.57 -1.52 0.09
CA ARG A 80 25.03 -1.49 0.19
C ARG A 80 25.66 -0.26 -0.49
N PHE A 81 25.21 0.05 -1.71
CA PHE A 81 25.82 1.08 -2.56
C PHE A 81 25.27 2.49 -2.28
N LYS A 82 23.96 2.69 -2.47
CA LYS A 82 23.34 4.02 -2.40
C LYS A 82 22.89 4.42 -0.98
N LYS A 83 23.12 3.57 0.02
CA LYS A 83 22.71 3.78 1.42
C LYS A 83 21.24 4.14 1.62
N LEU A 84 20.39 3.75 0.67
CA LEU A 84 18.93 3.90 0.76
C LEU A 84 18.38 2.98 1.84
N LYS A 85 17.49 3.52 2.68
CA LYS A 85 16.74 2.75 3.67
C LYS A 85 15.70 1.91 2.95
N LEU A 86 15.48 0.69 3.40
CA LEU A 86 14.43 -0.18 2.89
C LEU A 86 13.95 -1.16 3.96
N THR A 87 12.83 -1.81 3.71
CA THR A 87 12.38 -3.01 4.41
C THR A 87 12.39 -4.16 3.43
N LYS A 88 12.91 -5.31 3.86
CA LYS A 88 12.88 -6.56 3.10
C LYS A 88 12.09 -7.60 3.85
N ALA A 89 11.21 -8.31 3.15
CA ALA A 89 10.56 -9.50 3.67
C ALA A 89 10.67 -10.67 2.71
N THR A 90 10.64 -11.88 3.26
CA THR A 90 10.45 -13.12 2.50
C THR A 90 9.03 -13.59 2.76
N LEU A 91 8.26 -13.73 1.69
CA LEU A 91 6.92 -14.28 1.70
C LEU A 91 6.96 -15.68 1.09
N VAL A 92 6.27 -16.62 1.70
CA VAL A 92 6.00 -17.95 1.12
C VAL A 92 4.53 -18.09 0.83
N ASP A 93 4.20 -18.46 -0.40
CA ASP A 93 2.82 -18.73 -0.80
C ASP A 93 2.33 -20.11 -0.32
N HIS A 94 1.17 -20.54 -0.81
CA HIS A 94 0.58 -21.84 -0.45
C HIS A 94 1.22 -23.03 -1.18
N ALA A 95 2.03 -22.78 -2.20
CA ALA A 95 2.70 -23.78 -3.04
C ALA A 95 4.22 -23.83 -2.73
N ASP A 96 4.61 -23.36 -1.54
CA ASP A 96 5.99 -23.27 -1.05
C ASP A 96 6.92 -22.40 -1.91
N GLY A 97 6.35 -21.50 -2.73
CA GLY A 97 7.09 -20.55 -3.53
C GLY A 97 7.52 -19.33 -2.72
N GLU A 98 8.81 -18.99 -2.80
CA GLU A 98 9.40 -17.83 -2.12
C GLU A 98 9.42 -16.57 -2.97
N LEU A 99 8.88 -15.48 -2.44
CA LEU A 99 8.91 -14.14 -3.02
C LEU A 99 9.61 -13.16 -2.09
N THR A 100 10.60 -12.43 -2.61
CA THR A 100 11.19 -11.30 -1.87
C THR A 100 10.34 -10.05 -2.04
N LEU A 101 9.96 -9.41 -0.94
CA LEU A 101 9.26 -8.12 -0.93
C LEU A 101 10.22 -7.03 -0.50
N VAL A 102 10.21 -5.91 -1.22
CA VAL A 102 11.07 -4.76 -0.94
C VAL A 102 10.24 -3.49 -0.89
N TRP A 103 10.32 -2.79 0.24
CA TRP A 103 9.76 -1.45 0.38
C TRP A 103 10.86 -0.41 0.53
N PHE A 104 11.01 0.49 -0.46
CA PHE A 104 12.04 1.53 -0.42
C PHE A 104 11.61 2.71 0.45
N ASN A 105 12.52 3.21 1.29
CA ASN A 105 12.29 4.31 2.22
C ASN A 105 11.13 4.13 3.21
N GLN A 106 10.60 2.90 3.36
CA GLN A 106 9.47 2.59 4.23
C GLN A 106 9.90 1.64 5.36
N THR A 107 10.75 2.11 6.28
CA THR A 107 11.21 1.30 7.43
C THR A 107 10.12 1.00 8.46
N TRP A 108 8.99 1.73 8.40
CA TRP A 108 7.84 1.51 9.28
C TRP A 108 7.10 0.20 8.99
N VAL A 109 7.22 -0.35 7.78
CA VAL A 109 6.55 -1.61 7.39
C VAL A 109 6.99 -2.76 8.29
N ALA A 110 8.28 -2.80 8.65
CA ALA A 110 8.82 -3.79 9.59
C ALA A 110 8.28 -3.68 11.03
N LYS A 111 7.53 -2.62 11.35
CA LYS A 111 6.82 -2.47 12.64
C LYS A 111 5.35 -2.86 12.56
N GLN A 112 4.80 -2.99 11.35
CA GLN A 112 3.40 -3.31 11.12
C GLN A 112 3.20 -4.77 10.72
N LEU A 113 4.13 -5.30 9.91
CA LEU A 113 4.14 -6.69 9.49
C LEU A 113 5.15 -7.49 10.32
N HIS A 114 4.77 -8.71 10.66
CA HIS A 114 5.54 -9.63 11.49
C HIS A 114 5.63 -11.00 10.84
N LYS A 115 6.59 -11.80 11.30
CA LYS A 115 6.69 -13.21 10.91
C LYS A 115 5.39 -13.93 11.27
N GLY A 116 4.86 -14.71 10.34
CA GLY A 116 3.61 -15.45 10.48
C GLY A 116 2.37 -14.71 9.96
N ASP A 117 2.49 -13.41 9.65
CA ASP A 117 1.37 -12.66 9.07
C ASP A 117 1.07 -13.18 7.66
N ARG A 118 -0.21 -13.49 7.41
CA ARG A 118 -0.71 -13.81 6.08
C ARG A 118 -1.17 -12.53 5.40
N VAL A 119 -0.53 -12.18 4.29
CA VAL A 119 -0.74 -10.90 3.58
C VAL A 119 -1.03 -11.15 2.11
N ALA A 120 -1.78 -10.22 1.51
CA ALA A 120 -1.89 -10.06 0.07
C ALA A 120 -0.97 -8.91 -0.35
N VAL A 121 -0.13 -9.15 -1.35
CA VAL A 121 0.79 -8.15 -1.90
C VAL A 121 0.57 -8.06 -3.39
N ALA A 122 0.39 -6.84 -3.88
CA ALA A 122 0.27 -6.57 -5.29
C ALA A 122 1.37 -5.59 -5.71
N GLY A 123 1.90 -5.77 -6.92
CA GLY A 123 2.97 -4.91 -7.42
C GLY A 123 3.63 -5.48 -8.67
N THR A 124 4.64 -4.75 -9.15
CA THR A 124 5.42 -5.19 -10.32
C THR A 124 6.43 -6.24 -9.90
N VAL A 125 6.37 -7.40 -10.55
CA VAL A 125 7.33 -8.48 -10.39
C VAL A 125 8.63 -8.12 -11.08
N LYS A 126 9.75 -8.39 -10.42
CA LYS A 126 11.11 -8.30 -10.95
C LYS A 126 11.86 -9.61 -10.75
N ALA A 127 12.70 -9.99 -11.71
CA ALA A 127 13.66 -11.07 -11.47
C ALA A 127 14.56 -10.75 -10.26
N GLY A 128 14.61 -11.68 -9.30
CA GLY A 128 15.38 -11.50 -8.07
C GLY A 128 16.87 -11.81 -8.27
N ARG A 129 17.71 -11.26 -7.38
CA ARG A 129 19.17 -11.53 -7.40
C ARG A 129 19.56 -12.81 -6.66
N TYR A 130 18.74 -13.24 -5.70
CA TYR A 130 18.98 -14.39 -4.83
C TYR A 130 17.81 -15.38 -4.84
N ASN A 131 16.59 -14.87 -4.94
CA ASN A 131 15.37 -15.66 -5.16
C ASN A 131 14.94 -15.51 -6.62
N ALA A 132 14.03 -16.37 -7.09
CA ALA A 132 13.50 -16.29 -8.46
C ALA A 132 12.87 -14.92 -8.76
N PHE A 133 12.08 -14.38 -7.81
CA PHE A 133 11.36 -13.11 -7.98
C PHE A 133 11.45 -12.18 -6.77
N GLU A 134 11.37 -10.89 -7.06
CA GLU A 134 11.27 -9.76 -6.14
C GLU A 134 10.07 -8.89 -6.52
N MET A 135 9.30 -8.40 -5.56
CA MET A 135 8.26 -7.39 -5.78
C MET A 135 8.61 -6.11 -5.01
N ARG A 136 8.46 -4.96 -5.66
CA ARG A 136 8.82 -3.65 -5.10
C ARG A 136 7.58 -2.81 -4.85
N ASN A 137 7.41 -2.35 -3.61
CA ASN A 137 6.34 -1.47 -3.14
C ASN A 137 6.87 -0.27 -2.33
#